data_AF-A0A0Q6X7P8-F1
#
_entry.id   AF-A0A0Q6X7P8-F1
#
_cell.length_a   1.000
_cell.length_b   1.000
_cell.length_c   1.000
_cell.angle_alpha   90.00
_cell.angle_beta   90.00
_cell.angle_gamma   90.00
#
_symmetry.space_group_name_H-M   'P 1'
#
loop_
_entity.id
_entity.type
_entity.pdbx_description
1 polymer ?
#
loop_
_entity_poly.entity_id
_entity_poly.type
_entity_poly.pdbx_seq_one_letter_code
_entity_poly.pdbx_strand_id
1 'polypeptide(L)'
;MSMEREIAEEVFAACENALARLTDVEVAIAKISDSEERAKLMHVLSVAIAEILAGVRAPVVLQYPEIQPFDDQDAAPYEPDQEEIELMRAATDAQGDAVDQLVLRECTNRWEKVAKIVGNLIPEFEQSFPHLPFVYMLARMDELEDLGKLEVAGNVWSMRYSEIRLLQPGAGVA
;
A
#
# COMPACT_ATOMS: atom_id res chain seq x y z
N MET A 1 -4.76 -26.86 -14.66
CA MET A 1 -6.10 -27.39 -14.32
C MET A 1 -6.79 -26.30 -13.52
N SER A 2 -8.01 -25.93 -13.89
CA SER A 2 -8.78 -24.90 -13.16
C SER A 2 -9.26 -25.50 -11.84
N MET A 3 -9.07 -24.80 -10.72
CA MET A 3 -9.67 -25.17 -9.42
C MET A 3 -11.19 -25.04 -9.50
N GLU A 4 -11.97 -25.91 -8.87
CA GLU A 4 -13.44 -25.72 -8.78
C GLU A 4 -13.78 -24.55 -7.85
N ARG A 5 -14.87 -23.82 -8.13
CA ARG A 5 -15.23 -22.61 -7.38
C ARG A 5 -15.48 -22.87 -5.89
N GLU A 6 -16.16 -23.96 -5.54
CA GLU A 6 -16.41 -24.32 -4.14
C GLU A 6 -15.09 -24.54 -3.38
N ILE A 7 -14.14 -25.25 -4.00
CA ILE A 7 -12.79 -25.45 -3.45
C ILE A 7 -12.05 -24.12 -3.32
N ALA A 8 -12.18 -23.23 -4.30
CA ALA A 8 -11.59 -21.90 -4.26
C ALA A 8 -12.14 -21.06 -3.09
N GLU A 9 -13.45 -21.11 -2.83
CA GLU A 9 -14.10 -20.44 -1.70
C GLU A 9 -13.61 -21.02 -0.35
N GLU A 10 -13.47 -22.35 -0.24
CA GLU A 10 -12.92 -23.00 0.95
C GLU A 10 -11.46 -22.60 1.21
N VAL A 11 -10.62 -22.60 0.18
CA VAL A 11 -9.20 -22.20 0.29
C VAL A 11 -9.11 -20.73 0.70
N PHE A 12 -9.92 -19.85 0.09
CA PHE A 12 -9.94 -18.43 0.46
C PHE A 12 -10.33 -18.24 1.93
N ALA A 13 -11.43 -18.87 2.38
CA ALA A 13 -11.86 -18.80 3.78
C ALA A 13 -10.79 -19.35 4.75
N ALA A 14 -10.08 -20.41 4.37
CA ALA A 14 -8.97 -20.94 5.15
C ALA A 14 -7.79 -19.95 5.23
N CYS A 15 -7.47 -19.25 4.13
CA CYS A 15 -6.46 -18.19 4.12
C CYS A 15 -6.85 -17.03 5.06
N GLU A 16 -8.08 -16.54 4.98
CA GLU A 16 -8.55 -15.44 5.86
C GLU A 16 -8.47 -15.82 7.34
N ASN A 17 -8.89 -17.04 7.68
CA ASN A 17 -8.76 -17.56 9.04
C ASN A 17 -7.30 -17.66 9.50
N ALA A 18 -6.40 -18.13 8.63
CA ALA A 18 -4.98 -18.21 8.94
C ALA A 18 -4.37 -16.83 9.15
N LEU A 19 -4.68 -15.86 8.28
CA LEU A 19 -4.20 -14.48 8.37
C LEU A 19 -4.65 -13.82 9.68
N ALA A 20 -5.91 -13.97 10.06
CA ALA A 20 -6.42 -13.45 11.34
C ALA A 20 -5.62 -14.00 12.54
N ARG A 21 -5.26 -15.29 12.52
CA ARG A 21 -4.41 -15.89 13.56
C ARG A 21 -2.97 -15.39 13.53
N LEU A 22 -2.43 -15.09 12.36
CA LEU A 22 -1.10 -14.51 12.23
C LEU A 22 -1.07 -13.07 12.76
N THR A 23 -2.15 -12.30 12.60
CA THR A 23 -2.30 -10.99 13.26
C THR A 23 -2.32 -11.12 14.80
N ASP A 24 -3.00 -12.13 15.36
CA ASP A 24 -2.94 -12.41 16.81
C ASP A 24 -1.49 -12.67 17.27
N VAL A 25 -0.72 -13.41 16.46
CA VAL A 25 0.70 -13.69 16.70
C VAL A 25 1.55 -12.42 16.61
N GLU A 26 1.26 -11.53 15.66
CA GLU A 26 1.92 -10.24 15.51
C GLU A 26 1.81 -9.41 16.79
N VAL A 27 0.58 -9.27 17.31
CA VAL A 27 0.30 -8.56 18.56
C VAL A 27 1.02 -9.20 19.75
N ALA A 28 1.18 -10.52 19.75
CA ALA A 28 1.92 -11.21 20.81
C ALA A 28 3.44 -10.94 20.73
N ILE A 29 4.03 -11.02 19.53
CA ILE A 29 5.46 -10.77 19.32
C ILE A 29 5.81 -9.29 19.60
N ALA A 30 4.93 -8.35 19.26
CA ALA A 30 5.11 -6.93 19.56
C ALA A 30 5.35 -6.64 21.06
N LYS A 31 4.88 -7.52 21.96
CA LYS A 31 5.06 -7.40 23.42
C LYS A 31 6.40 -7.90 23.92
N ILE A 32 7.23 -8.52 23.07
CA ILE A 32 8.54 -9.06 23.46
C ILE A 32 9.51 -7.89 23.70
N SER A 33 10.10 -7.83 24.89
CA SER A 33 11.03 -6.74 25.28
C SER A 33 12.36 -6.79 24.55
N ASP A 34 12.88 -7.99 24.28
CA ASP A 34 14.12 -8.19 23.53
C ASP A 34 13.93 -7.78 22.07
N SER A 35 14.63 -6.74 21.64
CA SER A 35 14.47 -6.18 20.29
C SER A 35 15.00 -7.07 19.19
N GLU A 36 16.07 -7.84 19.44
CA GLU A 36 16.66 -8.73 18.43
C GLU A 36 15.76 -9.94 18.21
N GLU A 37 15.30 -10.56 19.29
CA GLU A 37 14.37 -11.70 19.21
C GLU A 37 13.02 -11.27 18.63
N ARG A 38 12.50 -10.11 19.03
CA ARG A 38 11.28 -9.53 18.43
C ARG A 38 11.43 -9.34 16.93
N ALA A 39 12.52 -8.69 16.47
CA ALA A 39 12.75 -8.44 15.05
C ALA A 39 12.85 -9.73 14.24
N LYS A 40 13.56 -10.74 14.78
CA LYS A 40 13.69 -12.06 14.15
C LYS A 40 12.34 -12.76 13.99
N LEU A 41 11.52 -12.79 15.05
CA LEU A 41 10.20 -13.41 15.01
C LEU A 41 9.24 -12.65 14.08
N MET A 42 9.32 -11.32 14.05
CA MET A 42 8.56 -10.51 13.09
C MET A 42 8.93 -10.81 11.65
N HIS A 43 10.22 -10.92 11.35
CA HIS A 43 10.65 -11.28 10.01
C HIS A 43 10.09 -12.63 9.55
N VAL A 44 10.16 -13.66 10.41
CA VAL A 44 9.60 -14.99 10.11
C VAL A 44 8.10 -14.92 9.90
N LEU A 45 7.38 -14.16 10.74
CA LEU A 45 5.94 -13.98 10.62
C LEU A 45 5.57 -13.31 9.29
N SER A 46 6.26 -12.22 8.92
CA SER A 46 6.03 -11.50 7.67
C SER A 46 6.22 -12.39 6.45
N VAL A 47 7.24 -13.27 6.46
CA VAL A 47 7.46 -14.25 5.38
C VAL A 47 6.28 -15.24 5.30
N ALA A 48 5.80 -15.76 6.43
CA ALA A 48 4.66 -16.68 6.43
C ALA A 48 3.37 -16.01 5.92
N ILE A 49 3.10 -14.77 6.33
CA ILE A 49 1.97 -13.97 5.83
C ILE A 49 2.10 -13.77 4.32
N ALA A 50 3.28 -13.39 3.84
CA ALA A 50 3.53 -13.16 2.42
C ALA A 50 3.30 -14.44 1.58
N GLU A 51 3.75 -15.60 2.04
CA GLU A 51 3.53 -16.88 1.35
C GLU A 51 2.05 -17.27 1.30
N ILE A 52 1.27 -17.02 2.36
CA ILE A 52 -0.18 -17.25 2.33
C ILE A 52 -0.85 -16.31 1.34
N LEU A 53 -0.53 -15.01 1.40
CA LEU A 53 -1.13 -14.00 0.53
C LEU A 53 -0.78 -14.23 -0.94
N ALA A 54 0.51 -14.35 -1.27
CA ALA A 54 0.97 -14.42 -2.65
C ALA A 54 0.95 -15.85 -3.22
N GLY A 55 1.27 -16.86 -2.40
CA GLY A 55 1.40 -18.24 -2.84
C GLY A 55 0.09 -19.02 -2.88
N VAL A 56 -0.87 -18.69 -2.01
CA VAL A 56 -2.13 -19.44 -1.89
C VAL A 56 -3.34 -18.59 -2.23
N ARG A 57 -3.50 -17.44 -1.58
CA ARG A 57 -4.70 -16.58 -1.71
C ARG A 57 -4.77 -15.88 -3.06
N ALA A 58 -3.68 -15.28 -3.53
CA ALA A 58 -3.66 -14.54 -4.79
C ALA A 58 -4.05 -15.41 -6.01
N PRO A 59 -3.54 -16.64 -6.19
CA PRO A 59 -4.01 -17.52 -7.26
C PRO A 59 -5.53 -17.79 -7.24
N VAL A 60 -6.11 -17.94 -6.05
CA VAL A 60 -7.56 -18.15 -5.88
C VAL A 60 -8.34 -16.92 -6.32
N VAL A 61 -7.95 -15.73 -5.84
CA VAL A 61 -8.61 -14.46 -6.20
C VAL A 61 -8.43 -14.13 -7.68
N LEU A 62 -7.27 -14.42 -8.28
CA LEU A 62 -7.05 -14.22 -9.71
C LEU A 62 -7.93 -15.13 -10.57
N GLN A 63 -8.22 -16.34 -10.10
CA GLN A 63 -9.10 -17.28 -10.79
C GLN A 63 -10.59 -16.91 -10.60
N TYR A 64 -10.96 -16.41 -9.41
CA TYR A 64 -12.32 -16.02 -9.05
C TYR A 64 -12.34 -14.69 -8.29
N PRO A 65 -12.28 -13.54 -9.00
CA PRO A 65 -12.22 -12.21 -8.38
C PRO A 65 -13.40 -11.90 -7.45
N GLU A 66 -14.55 -12.53 -7.69
CA GLU A 66 -15.77 -12.34 -6.89
C GLU A 66 -15.72 -12.95 -5.48
N ILE A 67 -14.78 -13.85 -5.18
CA ILE A 67 -14.65 -14.51 -3.86
C ILE A 67 -14.16 -13.53 -2.80
N GLN A 68 -13.34 -12.56 -3.21
CA GLN A 68 -13.03 -11.41 -2.38
C GLN A 68 -13.97 -10.28 -2.82
N PRO A 69 -15.19 -10.18 -2.26
CA PRO A 69 -16.01 -9.00 -2.51
C PRO A 69 -15.19 -7.78 -2.09
N PHE A 70 -15.18 -6.76 -2.94
CA PHE A 70 -14.60 -5.47 -2.62
C PHE A 70 -15.14 -5.03 -1.26
N ASP A 71 -14.25 -4.81 -0.29
CA ASP A 71 -14.66 -4.19 0.95
C ASP A 71 -14.90 -2.71 0.64
N ASP A 72 -16.15 -2.26 0.81
CA ASP A 72 -16.52 -0.85 0.65
C ASP A 72 -15.72 0.04 1.62
N GLN A 73 -15.24 -0.51 2.75
CA GLN A 73 -14.33 0.20 3.67
C GLN A 73 -12.92 0.35 3.10
N ASP A 74 -12.42 -0.62 2.32
CA ASP A 74 -11.15 -0.47 1.59
C ASP A 74 -11.26 0.61 0.50
N ALA A 75 -12.48 0.94 0.04
CA ALA A 75 -12.74 1.97 -0.95
C ALA A 75 -12.82 3.39 -0.37
N ALA A 76 -13.07 3.50 0.94
CA ALA A 76 -13.08 4.79 1.61
C ALA A 76 -11.70 5.45 1.50
N PRO A 77 -11.64 6.77 1.22
CA PRO A 77 -10.40 7.51 1.33
C PRO A 77 -9.78 7.34 2.73
N TYR A 78 -8.48 7.11 2.81
CA TYR A 78 -7.78 7.15 4.08
C TYR A 78 -7.92 8.56 4.69
N GLU A 79 -8.28 8.64 5.96
CA GLU A 79 -8.40 9.89 6.70
C GLU A 79 -7.26 9.96 7.74
N PRO A 80 -6.23 10.81 7.52
CA PRO A 80 -5.15 10.97 8.48
C PRO A 80 -5.64 11.47 9.83
N ASP A 81 -5.06 10.93 10.90
CA ASP A 81 -5.34 11.45 12.23
C ASP A 81 -4.64 12.80 12.49
N GLN A 82 -4.94 13.41 13.64
CA GLN A 82 -4.41 14.73 13.98
C GLN A 82 -2.87 14.74 14.15
N GLU A 83 -2.27 13.64 14.62
CA GLU A 83 -0.82 13.51 14.78
C GLU A 83 -0.15 13.42 13.41
N GLU A 84 -0.68 12.60 12.52
CA GLU A 84 -0.22 12.51 11.13
C GLU A 84 -0.30 13.87 10.43
N ILE A 85 -1.41 14.60 10.58
CA ILE A 85 -1.59 15.95 10.03
C ILE A 85 -0.52 16.91 10.54
N GLU A 86 -0.21 16.87 11.84
CA GLU A 86 0.82 17.74 12.43
C GLU A 86 2.22 17.42 11.91
N LEU A 87 2.57 16.13 11.80
CA LEU A 87 3.84 15.70 11.23
C LEU A 87 3.99 16.09 9.76
N MET A 88 2.93 15.91 8.96
CA MET A 88 2.92 16.33 7.55
C MET A 88 3.08 17.85 7.41
N ARG A 89 2.41 18.65 8.25
CA ARG A 89 2.54 20.12 8.25
C ARG A 89 3.92 20.61 8.70
N ALA A 90 4.60 19.82 9.52
CA ALA A 90 5.95 20.13 9.99
C ALA A 90 7.05 19.72 8.96
N ALA A 91 6.69 19.01 7.89
CA ALA A 91 7.63 18.66 6.84
C ALA A 91 8.21 19.91 6.18
N THR A 92 9.51 19.90 5.94
CA THR A 92 10.22 20.98 5.26
C THR A 92 10.04 20.89 3.74
N ASP A 93 10.18 22.01 3.03
CA ASP A 93 10.14 22.04 1.57
C ASP A 93 11.13 21.04 0.94
N ALA A 94 12.34 20.93 1.52
CA ALA A 94 13.35 19.97 1.05
C ALA A 94 12.91 18.51 1.20
N GLN A 95 12.11 18.18 2.22
CA GLN A 95 11.52 16.86 2.37
C GLN A 95 10.37 16.66 1.39
N GLY A 96 9.54 17.68 1.16
CA GLY A 96 8.53 17.67 0.11
C GLY A 96 9.13 17.37 -1.26
N ASP A 97 10.16 18.11 -1.66
CA ASP A 97 10.89 17.90 -2.92
C ASP A 97 11.49 16.50 -3.03
N ALA A 98 12.07 15.98 -1.93
CA ALA A 98 12.67 14.66 -1.93
C ALA A 98 11.61 13.54 -2.08
N VAL A 99 10.46 13.68 -1.43
CA VAL A 99 9.33 12.75 -1.56
C VAL A 99 8.73 12.85 -2.96
N ASP A 100 8.62 14.05 -3.54
CA ASP A 100 8.18 14.23 -4.92
C ASP A 100 9.08 13.47 -5.91
N GLN A 101 10.40 13.56 -5.74
CA GLN A 101 11.33 12.79 -6.58
C GLN A 101 11.18 11.28 -6.39
N LEU A 102 10.94 10.82 -5.16
CA LEU A 102 10.69 9.41 -4.87
C LEU A 102 9.46 8.90 -5.62
N VAL A 103 8.35 9.64 -5.56
CA VAL A 103 7.09 9.31 -6.22
C VAL A 103 7.24 9.34 -7.75
N LEU A 104 7.82 10.41 -8.30
CA LEU A 104 8.00 10.57 -9.75
C LEU A 104 8.92 9.51 -10.34
N ARG A 105 9.91 9.04 -9.58
CA ARG A 105 10.83 7.96 -10.00
C ARG A 105 10.12 6.61 -10.12
N GLU A 106 9.15 6.33 -9.24
CA GLU A 106 8.40 5.06 -9.25
C GLU A 106 7.28 5.07 -10.30
N CYS A 107 6.69 6.23 -10.58
CA CYS A 107 5.62 6.34 -11.57
C CYS A 107 6.12 6.12 -13.00
N THR A 108 5.26 5.56 -13.85
CA THR A 108 5.50 5.43 -15.29
C THR A 108 4.44 6.16 -16.10
N ASN A 109 4.57 6.18 -17.43
CA ASN A 109 3.55 6.76 -18.32
C ASN A 109 2.33 5.83 -18.56
N ARG A 110 2.28 4.69 -17.86
CA ARG A 110 1.13 3.76 -17.87
C ARG A 110 0.36 3.94 -16.57
N TRP A 111 -0.94 3.65 -16.63
CA TRP A 111 -1.77 3.60 -15.44
C TRP A 111 -1.30 2.48 -14.51
N GLU A 112 -0.97 2.84 -13.27
CA GLU A 112 -0.59 1.91 -12.23
C GLU A 112 -1.38 2.19 -10.95
N LYS A 113 -1.70 1.14 -10.19
CA LYS A 113 -2.43 1.27 -8.93
C LYS A 113 -1.62 2.11 -7.94
N VAL A 114 -2.24 3.11 -7.32
CA VAL A 114 -1.60 3.93 -6.28
C VAL A 114 -1.08 3.05 -5.14
N ALA A 115 -1.86 2.05 -4.70
CA ALA A 115 -1.43 1.10 -3.67
C ALA A 115 -0.16 0.32 -4.04
N LYS A 116 0.05 0.01 -5.33
CA LYS A 116 1.29 -0.65 -5.79
C LYS A 116 2.47 0.30 -5.68
N ILE A 117 2.32 1.53 -6.16
CA ILE A 117 3.36 2.57 -6.11
C ILE A 117 3.76 2.84 -4.65
N VAL A 118 2.78 3.12 -3.78
CA VAL A 118 3.01 3.35 -2.35
C VAL A 118 3.67 2.13 -1.70
N GLY A 119 3.13 0.93 -1.93
CA GLY A 119 3.67 -0.31 -1.38
C GLY A 119 5.13 -0.57 -1.73
N ASN A 120 5.55 -0.24 -2.96
CA ASN A 120 6.93 -0.35 -3.40
C ASN A 120 7.86 0.68 -2.72
N LEU A 121 7.33 1.87 -2.42
CA LEU A 121 8.09 2.99 -1.86
C LEU A 121 8.23 2.95 -0.34
N ILE A 122 7.33 2.28 0.39
CA ILE A 122 7.32 2.22 1.86
C ILE A 122 8.70 1.92 2.47
N PRO A 123 9.44 0.87 2.05
CA PRO A 123 10.72 0.54 2.69
C PRO A 123 11.77 1.67 2.58
N GLU A 124 11.88 2.32 1.43
CA GLU A 124 12.82 3.43 1.22
C GLU A 124 12.34 4.72 1.88
N PHE A 125 11.02 4.94 1.87
CA PHE A 125 10.39 6.09 2.51
C PHE A 125 10.61 6.06 4.03
N GLU A 126 10.32 4.94 4.69
CA GLU A 126 10.52 4.78 6.14
C GLU A 126 11.99 4.89 6.54
N GLN A 127 12.90 4.41 5.69
CA GLN A 127 14.34 4.54 5.92
C GLN A 127 14.81 6.00 5.81
N SER A 128 14.29 6.76 4.85
CA SER A 128 14.73 8.13 4.55
C SER A 128 14.01 9.18 5.39
N PHE A 129 12.77 8.90 5.79
CA PHE A 129 11.86 9.83 6.48
C PHE A 129 11.17 9.15 7.68
N PRO A 130 11.91 8.64 8.68
CA PRO A 130 11.35 7.83 9.77
C PRO A 130 10.35 8.54 10.69
N HIS A 131 10.19 9.86 10.54
CA HIS A 131 9.27 10.70 11.32
C HIS A 131 8.09 11.22 10.50
N LEU A 132 8.05 10.96 9.19
CA LEU A 132 6.91 11.32 8.36
C LEU A 132 6.01 10.09 8.20
N PRO A 133 4.68 10.24 8.29
CA PRO A 133 3.76 9.14 8.03
C PRO A 133 3.77 8.81 6.53
N PHE A 134 3.62 7.54 6.16
CA PHE A 134 3.66 7.11 4.75
C PHE A 134 2.61 7.82 3.89
N VAL A 135 1.48 8.21 4.49
CA VAL A 135 0.39 8.94 3.82
C VAL A 135 0.80 10.34 3.37
N TYR A 136 1.93 10.86 3.83
CA TYR A 136 2.54 12.05 3.25
C TYR A 136 2.82 11.87 1.75
N MET A 137 3.17 10.66 1.30
CA MET A 137 3.30 10.37 -0.14
C MET A 137 2.00 10.61 -0.91
N LEU A 138 0.84 10.32 -0.31
CA LEU A 138 -0.47 10.57 -0.94
C LEU A 138 -0.75 12.07 -1.07
N ALA A 139 -0.48 12.84 -0.01
CA ALA A 139 -0.58 14.30 -0.05
C ALA A 139 0.34 14.90 -1.14
N ARG A 140 1.57 14.38 -1.28
CA ARG A 140 2.48 14.79 -2.35
C ARG A 140 1.97 14.41 -3.74
N MET A 141 1.31 13.25 -3.90
CA MET A 141 0.72 12.85 -5.17
C MET A 141 -0.40 13.81 -5.62
N ASP A 142 -1.26 14.26 -4.71
CA ASP A 142 -2.27 15.31 -5.00
C ASP A 142 -1.60 16.61 -5.47
N GLU A 143 -0.56 17.07 -4.75
CA GLU A 143 0.17 18.28 -5.16
C GLU A 143 0.85 18.12 -6.54
N LEU A 144 1.38 16.93 -6.84
CA LEU A 144 2.00 16.64 -8.13
C LEU A 144 0.96 16.57 -9.27
N GLU A 145 -0.28 16.17 -8.98
CA GLU A 145 -1.41 16.28 -9.90
C GLU A 145 -1.79 17.75 -10.15
N ASP A 146 -1.93 18.55 -9.10
CA ASP A 146 -2.21 19.98 -9.20
C ASP A 146 -1.13 20.73 -10.02
N LEU A 147 0.12 20.28 -9.91
CA LEU A 147 1.26 20.79 -10.67
C LEU A 147 1.33 20.23 -12.12
N GLY A 148 0.43 19.35 -12.52
CA GLY A 148 0.39 18.76 -13.86
C GLY A 148 1.57 17.82 -14.15
N LYS A 149 2.21 17.26 -13.12
CA LYS A 149 3.27 16.25 -13.26
C LYS A 149 2.71 14.83 -13.26
N LEU A 150 1.61 14.60 -12.55
CA LEU A 150 0.87 13.34 -12.50
C LEU A 150 -0.56 13.53 -13.02
N GLU A 151 -1.14 12.46 -13.52
CA GLU A 151 -2.58 12.36 -13.77
C GLU A 151 -3.13 11.26 -12.87
N VAL A 152 -4.20 11.56 -12.13
CA VAL A 152 -4.86 10.60 -11.24
C VAL A 152 -6.22 10.23 -11.81
N ALA A 153 -6.48 8.92 -11.87
CA ALA A 153 -7.80 8.37 -12.10
C ALA A 153 -8.35 7.87 -10.75
N GLY A 154 -9.20 8.68 -10.12
CA GLY A 154 -9.81 8.38 -8.83
C GLY A 154 -9.42 9.40 -7.76
N ASN A 155 -9.18 8.91 -6.55
CA ASN A 155 -8.71 9.67 -5.39
C ASN A 155 -7.52 8.95 -4.78
N VAL A 156 -6.31 9.54 -4.74
CA VAL A 156 -5.12 8.85 -4.23
C VAL A 156 -5.26 8.38 -2.78
N TRP A 157 -6.11 9.04 -1.99
CA TRP A 157 -6.46 8.62 -0.63
C TRP A 157 -7.24 7.30 -0.60
N SER A 158 -7.95 6.94 -1.67
CA SER A 158 -8.53 5.61 -1.92
C SER A 158 -7.56 4.72 -2.72
N MET A 159 -6.32 4.58 -2.25
CA MET A 159 -5.19 4.08 -3.04
C MET A 159 -5.38 2.70 -3.74
N ARG A 160 -6.22 1.83 -3.20
CA ARG A 160 -6.52 0.51 -3.80
C ARG A 160 -7.41 0.61 -5.05
N TYR A 161 -8.15 1.71 -5.18
CA TYR A 161 -9.15 1.95 -6.23
C TYR A 161 -8.72 3.01 -7.24
N SER A 162 -7.58 3.66 -6.99
CA SER A 162 -7.09 4.75 -7.81
C SER A 162 -5.86 4.33 -8.60
N GLU A 163 -5.71 4.95 -9.76
CA GLU A 163 -4.58 4.76 -10.66
C GLU A 163 -3.89 6.09 -10.89
N ILE A 164 -2.58 6.03 -11.11
CA ILE A 164 -1.75 7.20 -11.33
C ILE A 164 -0.78 6.94 -12.47
N ARG A 165 -0.43 7.99 -13.22
CA ARG A 165 0.63 7.96 -14.24
C ARG A 165 1.36 9.29 -14.34
N LEU A 166 2.58 9.25 -14.88
CA LEU A 166 3.30 10.44 -15.33
C LEU A 166 2.58 11.09 -16.50
N LEU A 167 2.36 12.40 -16.42
CA LEU A 167 2.02 13.21 -17.58
C LEU A 167 3.27 13.34 -18.45
N GLN A 168 3.15 13.01 -19.75
CA GLN A 168 4.28 13.26 -20.66
C GLN A 168 4.56 14.77 -20.71
N PRO A 169 5.85 15.19 -20.69
CA PRO A 169 6.19 16.56 -20.99
C PRO A 169 5.75 16.87 -22.42
N GLY A 170 4.60 17.55 -22.58
CA GLY A 170 4.08 18.00 -23.88
C GLY A 170 2.61 17.66 -24.21
N ALA A 171 1.86 16.97 -23.36
CA ALA A 171 0.47 16.58 -23.66
C ALA A 171 -0.59 17.62 -23.24
N GLY A 172 -0.28 18.92 -23.27
CA GLY A 172 -1.19 19.96 -22.79
C GLY A 172 -0.99 21.33 -23.41
N VAL A 173 -1.18 21.47 -24.73
CA VAL A 173 -1.83 22.65 -25.33
C VAL A 173 -2.45 22.23 -26.68
N ALA A 174 -3.78 22.18 -26.73
CA ALA A 174 -4.57 22.34 -27.96
C ALA A 174 -5.86 23.07 -27.59
#